data_AF-A0A4R0PYL8-F1
#
_entry.id   AF-A0A4R0PYL8-F1
#
_cell.length_a   1.000
_cell.length_b   1.000
_cell.length_c   1.000
_cell.angle_alpha   90.00
_cell.angle_beta   90.00
_cell.angle_gamma   90.00
#
_symmetry.space_group_name_H-M   'P 1'
#
loop_
_entity.id
_entity.type
_entity.pdbx_description
1 polymer ?
#
loop_
_entity_poly.entity_id
_entity_poly.type
_entity_poly.pdbx_seq_one_letter_code
_entity_poly.pdbx_strand_id
1 'polypeptide(L)'
;MKTYIKNIFAASITCILLAGCAKDNPNITDEVYLTTTNVSTTWLTGLKRQMALTMNQVIVNTELVSDNYFNNRTLSNKVFDIPQIDNFDLDVNNIQSAIQRLREMSEYGLTTVVNADKSTTAIQKAEMYFINAYANVLSGELFTGLPGAAKGVVLSPAQHYAIAITALDQAIALQTNANERLAYTLLKARVYYDLGDAVQARTFATAVMATPLLLKQQAFDGQNATSNDFQTYLFSSTTNEFAPLPRLDFLDPKYYNTGTIALDQKPVSYLKGEEAYLILAEIQVSTGDLAGTKTTLKNLLTDVIAKRPVVSLSDVKETRNGGNRNDYPLTAVKVKFDETDVERSGYVLDRKTANINISTVSGTKVTATDIDAATTQDALLYLVYRMRQEIFISEGRRMSDLGIKFPVSQTEQLNNTNVKPSDLIAQIPSFIPKNRGMDDFSNNAVSGVVTIKYDMNKVLINNKTAKEIFPFIN
;
A
#
# COMPACT_ATOMS: atom_id res chain seq x y z
N MET A 1 21.56 -62.72 -47.76
CA MET A 1 21.20 -61.28 -47.70
C MET A 1 21.28 -60.86 -46.24
N LYS A 2 22.45 -60.54 -45.66
CA LYS A 2 23.34 -59.40 -45.91
C LYS A 2 22.58 -58.07 -46.02
N THR A 3 22.81 -57.23 -45.00
CA THR A 3 22.63 -55.76 -44.95
C THR A 3 21.21 -55.27 -45.19
N TYR A 4 20.49 -54.85 -44.13
CA TYR A 4 19.48 -53.75 -44.12
C TYR A 4 18.67 -53.66 -42.80
N ILE A 5 19.14 -54.23 -41.68
CA ILE A 5 18.48 -54.04 -40.36
C ILE A 5 19.54 -53.68 -39.31
N LYS A 6 20.23 -52.56 -39.51
CA LYS A 6 21.15 -52.00 -38.49
C LYS A 6 20.94 -50.52 -38.14
N ASN A 7 19.97 -49.83 -38.76
CA ASN A 7 19.80 -48.38 -38.56
C ASN A 7 18.43 -47.94 -38.00
N ILE A 8 17.61 -48.84 -37.45
CA ILE A 8 16.29 -48.47 -36.85
C ILE A 8 16.21 -48.84 -35.34
N PHE A 9 17.31 -49.25 -34.73
CA PHE A 9 17.37 -49.51 -33.27
C PHE A 9 18.30 -48.55 -32.49
N ALA A 10 18.84 -47.52 -33.15
CA ALA A 10 19.68 -46.51 -32.51
C ALA A 10 19.01 -45.12 -32.36
N ALA A 11 17.76 -44.95 -32.82
CA ALA A 11 17.03 -43.68 -32.73
C ALA A 11 15.94 -43.65 -31.64
N SER A 12 15.65 -44.78 -31.00
CA SER A 12 14.57 -44.92 -29.99
C SER A 12 15.06 -45.02 -28.55
N ILE A 13 16.39 -44.99 -28.32
CA ILE A 13 16.99 -44.96 -26.96
C ILE A 13 17.58 -43.58 -26.62
N THR A 14 17.72 -42.68 -27.59
CA THR A 14 18.34 -41.35 -27.40
C THR A 14 17.33 -40.22 -27.16
N CYS A 15 16.01 -40.48 -27.25
CA CYS A 15 14.96 -39.50 -26.95
C CYS A 15 14.35 -39.62 -25.53
N ILE A 16 14.79 -40.59 -24.71
CA ILE A 16 14.39 -40.68 -23.29
C ILE A 16 15.39 -39.90 -22.39
N LEU A 17 16.53 -39.45 -22.93
CA LEU A 17 17.54 -38.66 -22.22
C LEU A 17 17.37 -37.13 -22.36
N LEU A 18 16.29 -36.68 -23.00
CA LEU A 18 15.90 -35.26 -23.07
C LEU A 18 14.61 -34.96 -22.28
N ALA A 19 14.17 -35.88 -21.41
CA ALA A 19 13.37 -35.49 -20.26
C ALA A 19 14.28 -34.65 -19.36
N GLY A 20 14.16 -33.32 -19.50
CA GLY A 20 14.95 -32.33 -18.78
C GLY A 20 15.13 -32.72 -17.33
N CYS A 21 16.40 -32.85 -16.93
CA CYS A 21 16.80 -33.11 -15.57
C CYS A 21 16.22 -32.02 -14.65
N ALA A 22 15.14 -32.32 -13.94
CA ALA A 22 14.94 -31.78 -12.60
C ALA A 22 16.00 -32.44 -11.73
N LYS A 23 17.24 -31.94 -11.83
CA LYS A 23 18.27 -32.26 -10.86
C LYS A 23 18.01 -31.35 -9.68
N ASP A 24 17.00 -31.70 -8.88
CA ASP A 24 16.94 -31.26 -7.50
C ASP A 24 18.31 -31.56 -6.93
N ASN A 25 19.03 -30.52 -6.48
CA ASN A 25 20.30 -30.73 -5.83
C ASN A 25 19.98 -31.54 -4.57
N PRO A 26 20.44 -32.80 -4.43
CA PRO A 26 20.08 -33.65 -3.29
C PRO A 26 20.57 -33.09 -1.94
N ASN A 27 21.40 -32.04 -1.97
CA ASN A 27 21.86 -31.31 -0.79
C ASN A 27 21.08 -30.02 -0.50
N ILE A 28 20.07 -29.67 -1.31
CA ILE A 28 19.20 -28.49 -1.15
C ILE A 28 17.76 -28.90 -1.44
N THR A 29 17.20 -29.75 -0.57
CA THR A 29 15.76 -30.05 -0.52
C THR A 29 15.13 -29.32 0.67
N ASP A 30 13.81 -29.16 0.67
CA ASP A 30 13.07 -28.62 1.82
C ASP A 30 13.37 -29.42 3.09
N GLU A 31 13.43 -30.75 2.98
CA GLU A 31 13.78 -31.64 4.08
C GLU A 31 15.18 -31.36 4.63
N VAL A 32 16.18 -31.19 3.76
CA VAL A 32 17.55 -30.86 4.17
C VAL A 32 17.59 -29.47 4.81
N TYR A 33 16.89 -28.48 4.26
CA TYR A 33 16.81 -27.13 4.83
C TYR A 33 16.27 -27.13 6.27
N LEU A 34 15.21 -27.90 6.53
CA LEU A 34 14.60 -28.02 7.85
C LEU A 34 15.52 -28.68 8.89
N THR A 35 16.57 -29.40 8.48
CA THR A 35 17.57 -29.97 9.40
C THR A 35 18.70 -29.00 9.78
N THR A 36 18.76 -27.82 9.16
CA THR A 36 19.80 -26.82 9.46
C THR A 36 19.58 -26.14 10.82
N THR A 37 20.59 -25.48 11.36
CA THR A 37 20.45 -24.77 12.64
C THR A 37 19.82 -23.40 12.44
N ASN A 38 18.98 -22.95 13.38
CA ASN A 38 18.33 -21.64 13.38
C ASN A 38 17.48 -21.35 12.12
N VAL A 39 16.83 -22.38 11.56
CA VAL A 39 16.00 -22.29 10.34
C VAL A 39 14.95 -21.18 10.44
N SER A 40 14.36 -20.97 11.62
CA SER A 40 13.36 -19.91 11.83
C SER A 40 13.91 -18.53 11.56
N THR A 41 15.20 -18.30 11.85
CA THR A 41 15.87 -17.01 11.62
C THR A 41 16.03 -16.74 10.13
N THR A 42 16.52 -17.74 9.37
CA THR A 42 16.72 -17.58 7.93
C THR A 42 15.38 -17.50 7.19
N TRP A 43 14.39 -18.29 7.61
CA TRP A 43 13.02 -18.21 7.09
C TRP A 43 12.41 -16.84 7.31
N LEU A 44 12.54 -16.27 8.52
CA LEU A 44 12.00 -14.95 8.82
C LEU A 44 12.67 -13.85 7.98
N THR A 45 13.96 -13.96 7.69
CA THR A 45 14.64 -13.07 6.74
C THR A 45 14.05 -13.18 5.34
N GLY A 46 13.80 -14.41 4.86
CA GLY A 46 13.10 -14.66 3.60
C GLY A 46 11.68 -14.09 3.57
N LEU A 47 10.95 -14.21 4.69
CA LEU A 47 9.59 -13.69 4.84
C LEU A 47 9.57 -12.15 4.83
N LYS A 48 10.54 -11.49 5.47
CA LYS A 48 10.71 -10.02 5.42
C LYS A 48 11.10 -9.53 4.02
N ARG A 49 11.94 -10.29 3.30
CA ARG A 49 12.21 -10.03 1.88
C ARG A 49 10.93 -10.14 1.06
N GLN A 50 10.16 -11.20 1.25
CA GLN A 50 8.90 -11.38 0.53
C GLN A 50 7.90 -10.25 0.85
N MET A 51 7.85 -9.78 2.10
CA MET A 51 7.03 -8.63 2.48
C MET A 51 7.41 -7.37 1.69
N ALA A 52 8.71 -7.06 1.55
CA ALA A 52 9.17 -5.95 0.72
C ALA A 52 8.75 -6.10 -0.76
N LEU A 53 8.89 -7.30 -1.33
CA LEU A 53 8.46 -7.57 -2.71
C LEU A 53 6.95 -7.44 -2.88
N THR A 54 6.16 -7.90 -1.91
CA THR A 54 4.70 -7.73 -1.90
C THR A 54 4.33 -6.25 -1.81
N MET A 55 5.03 -5.46 -1.01
CA MET A 55 4.80 -4.02 -0.92
C MET A 55 5.12 -3.27 -2.23
N ASN A 56 6.17 -3.66 -2.96
CA ASN A 56 6.41 -3.10 -4.30
C ASN A 56 5.23 -3.33 -5.24
N GLN A 57 4.67 -4.56 -5.25
CA GLN A 57 3.52 -4.86 -6.09
C GLN A 57 2.27 -4.09 -5.66
N VAL A 58 2.03 -3.99 -4.35
CA VAL A 58 0.83 -3.31 -3.83
C VAL A 58 0.90 -1.80 -4.05
N ILE A 59 1.97 -1.13 -3.59
CA ILE A 59 2.01 0.33 -3.50
C ILE A 59 2.01 0.98 -4.87
N VAL A 60 2.86 0.50 -5.78
CA VAL A 60 2.97 1.05 -7.13
C VAL A 60 1.60 1.06 -7.81
N ASN A 61 0.91 -0.07 -7.77
CA ASN A 61 -0.36 -0.25 -8.48
C ASN A 61 -1.52 0.48 -7.79
N THR A 62 -1.61 0.41 -6.46
CA THR A 62 -2.70 1.06 -5.71
C THR A 62 -2.60 2.59 -5.69
N GLU A 63 -1.38 3.15 -5.69
CA GLU A 63 -1.19 4.59 -5.86
C GLU A 63 -1.60 5.06 -7.25
N LEU A 64 -1.36 4.25 -8.28
CA LEU A 64 -1.74 4.57 -9.66
C LEU A 64 -3.26 4.45 -9.92
N VAL A 65 -3.95 3.56 -9.21
CA VAL A 65 -5.43 3.48 -9.25
C VAL A 65 -6.08 4.68 -8.53
N SER A 66 -5.32 5.43 -7.74
CA SER A 66 -5.82 6.50 -6.89
C SER A 66 -5.71 7.90 -7.51
N ASP A 67 -6.12 8.94 -6.78
CA ASP A 67 -5.96 10.35 -7.14
C ASP A 67 -4.65 10.97 -6.62
N ASN A 68 -3.71 10.16 -6.11
CA ASN A 68 -2.45 10.68 -5.57
C ASN A 68 -1.43 11.01 -6.65
N TYR A 69 -1.27 10.09 -7.61
CA TYR A 69 -0.26 10.14 -8.66
C TYR A 69 -0.90 9.80 -9.99
N PHE A 70 -0.49 10.51 -11.03
CA PHE A 70 -0.81 10.13 -12.40
C PHE A 70 0.39 9.44 -13.06
N ASN A 71 0.11 8.52 -13.98
CA ASN A 71 1.14 7.94 -14.83
C ASN A 71 1.73 9.01 -15.76
N ASN A 72 2.93 9.48 -15.47
CA ASN A 72 3.63 10.46 -16.29
C ASN A 72 4.39 9.79 -17.44
N ARG A 73 5.01 8.62 -17.22
CA ARG A 73 5.79 7.89 -18.24
C ARG A 73 5.63 6.36 -18.14
N THR A 74 5.89 5.68 -19.26
CA THR A 74 5.34 4.38 -19.67
C THR A 74 5.86 3.13 -18.94
N LEU A 75 6.56 3.22 -17.80
CA LEU A 75 7.04 2.02 -17.10
C LEU A 75 5.96 1.24 -16.31
N SER A 76 4.73 1.75 -16.26
CA SER A 76 3.58 1.07 -15.62
C SER A 76 2.34 1.08 -16.51
N ASN A 77 1.39 0.19 -16.21
CA ASN A 77 0.14 0.03 -16.95
C ASN A 77 -0.71 1.31 -16.89
N LYS A 78 -1.14 1.81 -18.06
CA LYS A 78 -1.95 3.04 -18.16
C LYS A 78 -3.43 2.84 -17.83
N VAL A 79 -3.90 1.59 -17.73
CA VAL A 79 -5.32 1.25 -17.58
C VAL A 79 -5.81 1.52 -16.15
N PHE A 80 -4.93 1.36 -15.15
CA PHE A 80 -5.24 1.67 -13.74
C PHE A 80 -5.45 3.17 -13.49
N ASP A 81 -4.83 4.04 -14.28
CA ASP A 81 -5.04 5.50 -14.30
C ASP A 81 -6.46 5.88 -14.81
N ILE A 82 -7.17 4.97 -15.49
CA ILE A 82 -8.50 5.17 -16.11
C ILE A 82 -9.65 4.57 -15.26
N PRO A 83 -9.37 4.27 -13.98
CA PRO A 83 -9.98 3.21 -13.17
C PRO A 83 -10.70 2.10 -13.95
N GLN A 84 -10.07 1.55 -14.98
CA GLN A 84 -10.53 0.31 -15.60
C GLN A 84 -9.70 -0.82 -14.99
N ILE A 85 -10.37 -1.84 -14.46
CA ILE A 85 -9.71 -2.96 -13.77
C ILE A 85 -10.36 -4.23 -14.28
N ASP A 86 -9.63 -4.95 -15.11
CA ASP A 86 -10.07 -6.22 -15.68
C ASP A 86 -9.37 -7.38 -14.97
N ASN A 87 -10.06 -8.50 -14.79
CA ASN A 87 -9.50 -9.65 -14.07
C ASN A 87 -8.33 -10.33 -14.82
N PHE A 88 -8.18 -10.08 -16.11
CA PHE A 88 -7.09 -10.57 -16.94
C PHE A 88 -5.91 -9.58 -17.02
N ASP A 89 -5.97 -8.45 -16.32
CA ASP A 89 -4.82 -7.54 -16.19
C ASP A 89 -3.68 -8.24 -15.45
N LEU A 90 -2.47 -8.16 -16.03
CA LEU A 90 -1.28 -8.78 -15.47
C LEU A 90 -0.99 -8.26 -14.05
N ASP A 91 -1.21 -6.97 -13.81
CA ASP A 91 -0.95 -6.33 -12.52
C ASP A 91 -1.90 -6.83 -11.42
N VAL A 92 -3.18 -7.08 -11.75
CA VAL A 92 -4.13 -7.73 -10.81
C VAL A 92 -3.58 -9.09 -10.38
N ASN A 93 -3.11 -9.89 -11.35
CA ASN A 93 -2.52 -11.20 -11.05
C ASN A 93 -1.23 -11.10 -10.21
N ASN A 94 -0.36 -10.13 -10.52
CA ASN A 94 0.91 -9.95 -9.81
C ASN A 94 0.68 -9.56 -8.34
N ILE A 95 -0.25 -8.62 -8.08
CA ILE A 95 -0.62 -8.21 -6.72
C ILE A 95 -1.19 -9.40 -5.95
N GLN A 96 -2.17 -10.10 -6.53
CA GLN A 96 -2.78 -11.27 -5.92
C GLN A 96 -1.73 -12.34 -5.59
N SER A 97 -0.89 -12.70 -6.55
CA SER A 97 0.16 -13.71 -6.37
C SER A 97 1.17 -13.33 -5.28
N ALA A 98 1.52 -12.05 -5.18
CA ALA A 98 2.44 -11.57 -4.16
C ALA A 98 1.83 -11.63 -2.75
N ILE A 99 0.54 -11.34 -2.60
CA ILE A 99 -0.19 -11.47 -1.33
C ILE A 99 -0.32 -12.94 -0.95
N GLN A 100 -0.72 -13.81 -1.88
CA GLN A 100 -0.85 -15.25 -1.66
C GLN A 100 0.49 -15.87 -1.23
N ARG A 101 1.59 -15.54 -1.92
CA ARG A 101 2.93 -16.03 -1.56
C ARG A 101 3.34 -15.60 -0.14
N LEU A 102 3.10 -14.35 0.22
CA LEU A 102 3.40 -13.85 1.57
C LEU A 102 2.62 -14.65 2.63
N ARG A 103 1.33 -14.90 2.38
CA ARG A 103 0.48 -15.70 3.26
C ARG A 103 0.97 -17.14 3.38
N GLU A 104 1.16 -17.83 2.26
CA GLU A 104 1.60 -19.24 2.26
C GLU A 104 2.98 -19.41 2.93
N MET A 105 3.93 -18.50 2.69
CA MET A 105 5.22 -18.52 3.37
C MET A 105 5.11 -18.33 4.89
N SER A 106 4.20 -17.47 5.34
CA SER A 106 3.96 -17.28 6.78
C SER A 106 3.29 -18.51 7.42
N GLU A 107 2.34 -19.15 6.73
CA GLU A 107 1.65 -20.36 7.18
C GLU A 107 2.62 -21.55 7.25
N TYR A 108 3.43 -21.75 6.22
CA TYR A 108 4.47 -22.77 6.23
C TYR A 108 5.52 -22.50 7.33
N GLY A 109 5.88 -21.24 7.55
CA GLY A 109 6.73 -20.84 8.67
C GLY A 109 6.17 -21.33 10.01
N LEU A 110 4.91 -21.01 10.28
CA LEU A 110 4.24 -21.32 11.54
C LEU A 110 3.97 -22.83 11.74
N THR A 111 3.66 -23.56 10.66
CA THR A 111 3.21 -24.96 10.74
C THR A 111 4.32 -25.98 10.48
N THR A 112 5.38 -25.60 9.77
CA THR A 112 6.46 -26.51 9.39
C THR A 112 7.80 -26.07 9.99
N VAL A 113 8.25 -24.86 9.69
CA VAL A 113 9.60 -24.39 10.10
C VAL A 113 9.73 -24.32 11.62
N VAL A 114 8.73 -23.75 12.30
CA VAL A 114 8.70 -23.64 13.76
C VAL A 114 8.70 -25.01 14.45
N ASN A 115 8.11 -26.03 13.83
CA ASN A 115 8.07 -27.38 14.39
C ASN A 115 9.40 -28.12 14.21
N ALA A 116 10.14 -27.82 13.12
CA ALA A 116 11.47 -28.37 12.88
C ALA A 116 12.55 -27.71 13.74
N ASP A 117 12.43 -26.40 14.00
CA ASP A 117 13.43 -25.62 14.72
C ASP A 117 13.12 -25.47 16.21
N LYS A 118 13.74 -26.31 17.04
CA LYS A 118 13.58 -26.24 18.51
C LYS A 118 14.08 -24.94 19.14
N SER A 119 14.83 -24.12 18.40
CA SER A 119 15.36 -22.84 18.88
C SER A 119 14.43 -21.64 18.59
N THR A 120 13.28 -21.86 17.92
CA THR A 120 12.34 -20.77 17.62
C THR A 120 11.91 -20.04 18.90
N THR A 121 12.11 -18.72 18.90
CA THR A 121 11.68 -17.83 19.98
C THR A 121 10.23 -17.38 19.84
N ALA A 122 9.60 -16.96 20.93
CA ALA A 122 8.24 -16.39 20.92
C ALA A 122 8.13 -15.18 19.97
N ILE A 123 9.12 -14.29 19.97
CA ILE A 123 9.13 -13.09 19.12
C ILE A 123 9.23 -13.41 17.62
N GLN A 124 9.90 -14.51 17.24
CA GLN A 124 9.94 -14.96 15.85
C GLN A 124 8.57 -15.48 15.40
N LYS A 125 7.89 -16.26 16.25
CA LYS A 125 6.50 -16.68 15.99
C LYS A 125 5.57 -15.47 15.90
N ALA A 126 5.74 -14.49 16.78
CA ALA A 126 4.96 -13.26 16.79
C ALA A 126 5.06 -12.52 15.44
N GLU A 127 6.27 -12.36 14.90
CA GLU A 127 6.47 -11.70 13.61
C GLU A 127 5.91 -12.54 12.44
N MET A 128 6.00 -13.87 12.48
CA MET A 128 5.37 -14.73 11.46
C MET A 128 3.83 -14.61 11.47
N TYR A 129 3.21 -14.61 12.66
CA TYR A 129 1.78 -14.35 12.81
C TYR A 129 1.40 -12.94 12.35
N PHE A 130 2.20 -11.94 12.67
CA PHE A 130 1.98 -10.57 12.21
C PHE A 130 1.98 -10.48 10.68
N ILE A 131 2.96 -11.10 10.01
CA ILE A 131 3.03 -11.09 8.53
C ILE A 131 1.86 -11.87 7.92
N ASN A 132 1.45 -12.99 8.52
CA ASN A 132 0.25 -13.71 8.12
C ASN A 132 -1.01 -12.84 8.21
N ALA A 133 -1.16 -12.12 9.33
CA ALA A 133 -2.26 -11.19 9.50
C ALA A 133 -2.23 -10.09 8.44
N TYR A 134 -1.07 -9.47 8.22
CA TYR A 134 -0.91 -8.40 7.24
C TYR A 134 -1.27 -8.85 5.82
N ALA A 135 -0.87 -10.07 5.41
CA ALA A 135 -1.27 -10.62 4.12
C ALA A 135 -2.80 -10.77 3.99
N ASN A 136 -3.49 -11.18 5.07
CA ASN A 136 -4.95 -11.24 5.09
C ASN A 136 -5.60 -9.84 5.10
N VAL A 137 -4.99 -8.86 5.78
CA VAL A 137 -5.46 -7.46 5.71
C VAL A 137 -5.39 -6.94 4.28
N LEU A 138 -4.27 -7.14 3.58
CA LEU A 138 -4.14 -6.77 2.16
C LEU A 138 -5.19 -7.46 1.28
N SER A 139 -5.48 -8.75 1.53
CA SER A 139 -6.56 -9.45 0.81
C SER A 139 -7.92 -8.76 1.00
N GLY A 140 -8.25 -8.34 2.22
CA GLY A 140 -9.53 -7.70 2.52
C GLY A 140 -9.61 -6.25 2.06
N GLU A 141 -8.53 -5.48 2.21
CA GLU A 141 -8.46 -4.06 1.85
C GLU A 141 -8.50 -3.86 0.32
N LEU A 142 -7.82 -4.74 -0.43
CA LEU A 142 -7.53 -4.52 -1.84
C LEU A 142 -8.40 -5.32 -2.80
N PHE A 143 -9.04 -6.42 -2.38
CA PHE A 143 -9.80 -7.31 -3.26
C PHE A 143 -11.25 -7.49 -2.83
N THR A 144 -12.14 -7.72 -3.79
CA THR A 144 -13.54 -8.08 -3.53
C THR A 144 -13.67 -9.44 -2.83
N GLY A 145 -12.66 -10.30 -3.00
CA GLY A 145 -12.40 -11.51 -2.25
C GLY A 145 -11.13 -12.18 -2.77
N LEU A 146 -10.51 -13.04 -1.97
CA LEU A 146 -9.38 -13.87 -2.40
C LEU A 146 -9.48 -15.28 -1.80
N PRO A 147 -8.87 -16.31 -2.42
CA PRO A 147 -8.75 -17.61 -1.79
C PRO A 147 -8.08 -17.53 -0.43
N GLY A 148 -8.67 -18.17 0.59
CA GLY A 148 -8.11 -18.25 1.94
C GLY A 148 -6.89 -19.16 2.05
N ALA A 149 -6.78 -20.13 1.14
CA ALA A 149 -5.68 -21.09 1.03
C ALA A 149 -5.45 -21.43 -0.44
N ALA A 150 -4.33 -22.08 -0.74
CA ALA A 150 -4.00 -22.54 -2.10
C ALA A 150 -5.15 -23.37 -2.69
N LYS A 151 -5.70 -22.93 -3.84
CA LYS A 151 -6.86 -23.56 -4.52
C LYS A 151 -8.11 -23.72 -3.63
N GLY A 152 -8.17 -22.96 -2.54
CA GLY A 152 -9.28 -22.98 -1.58
C GLY A 152 -10.45 -22.12 -2.02
N VAL A 153 -11.47 -22.05 -1.17
CA VAL A 153 -12.63 -21.17 -1.38
C VAL A 153 -12.21 -19.69 -1.36
N VAL A 154 -12.83 -18.89 -2.23
CA VAL A 154 -12.72 -17.43 -2.18
C VAL A 154 -13.43 -16.93 -0.92
N LEU A 155 -12.68 -16.24 -0.08
CA LEU A 155 -13.16 -15.61 1.15
C LEU A 155 -13.49 -14.15 0.91
N SER A 156 -14.51 -13.65 1.59
CA SER A 156 -14.85 -12.24 1.61
C SER A 156 -13.82 -11.43 2.43
N PRO A 157 -13.77 -10.10 2.26
CA PRO A 157 -12.94 -9.22 3.07
C PRO A 157 -13.13 -9.45 4.58
N ALA A 158 -14.38 -9.53 5.05
CA ALA A 158 -14.68 -9.75 6.46
C ALA A 158 -14.14 -11.11 6.98
N GLN A 159 -14.13 -12.15 6.15
CA GLN A 159 -13.56 -13.45 6.51
C GLN A 159 -12.03 -13.38 6.62
N HIS A 160 -11.36 -12.69 5.69
CA HIS A 160 -9.92 -12.42 5.81
C HIS A 160 -9.59 -11.60 7.06
N TYR A 161 -10.40 -10.59 7.37
CA TYR A 161 -10.25 -9.79 8.59
C TYR A 161 -10.39 -10.61 9.88
N ALA A 162 -11.32 -11.59 9.92
CA ALA A 162 -11.44 -12.50 11.06
C ALA A 162 -10.18 -13.37 11.25
N ILE A 163 -9.58 -13.85 10.16
CA ILE A 163 -8.31 -14.58 10.19
C ILE A 163 -7.19 -13.65 10.69
N ALA A 164 -7.12 -12.43 10.17
CA ALA A 164 -6.13 -11.43 10.58
C ALA A 164 -6.22 -11.10 12.08
N ILE A 165 -7.43 -10.91 12.63
CA ILE A 165 -7.65 -10.69 14.07
C ILE A 165 -7.10 -11.86 14.89
N THR A 166 -7.40 -13.09 14.49
CA THR A 166 -6.93 -14.29 15.20
C THR A 166 -5.40 -14.37 15.21
N ALA A 167 -4.77 -14.14 14.05
CA ALA A 167 -3.32 -14.11 13.95
C ALA A 167 -2.69 -12.95 14.74
N LEU A 168 -3.31 -11.76 14.76
CA LEU A 168 -2.86 -10.62 15.55
C LEU A 168 -2.96 -10.88 17.06
N ASP A 169 -3.99 -11.57 17.52
CA ASP A 169 -4.10 -11.95 18.93
C ASP A 169 -2.94 -12.86 19.37
N GLN A 170 -2.56 -13.82 18.52
CA GLN A 170 -1.36 -14.64 18.75
C GLN A 170 -0.08 -13.79 18.72
N ALA A 171 0.06 -12.91 17.72
CA ALA A 171 1.23 -12.06 17.57
C ALA A 171 1.42 -11.13 18.78
N ILE A 172 0.35 -10.46 19.23
CA ILE A 172 0.35 -9.54 20.38
C ILE A 172 0.69 -10.28 21.67
N ALA A 173 0.14 -11.49 21.88
CA ALA A 173 0.40 -12.28 23.07
C ALA A 173 1.87 -12.75 23.18
N LEU A 174 2.51 -13.02 22.04
CA LEU A 174 3.89 -13.50 21.97
C LEU A 174 4.94 -12.39 21.91
N GLN A 175 4.54 -11.15 21.58
CA GLN A 175 5.45 -10.02 21.43
C GLN A 175 5.80 -9.38 22.78
N THR A 176 7.09 -9.25 23.05
CA THR A 176 7.62 -8.65 24.29
C THR A 176 8.09 -7.21 24.11
N ASN A 177 8.44 -6.79 22.88
CA ASN A 177 8.77 -5.40 22.60
C ASN A 177 7.49 -4.55 22.60
N ALA A 178 7.45 -3.54 23.47
CA ALA A 178 6.26 -2.72 23.66
C ALA A 178 5.83 -1.96 22.40
N ASN A 179 6.78 -1.44 21.62
CA ASN A 179 6.48 -0.69 20.38
C ASN A 179 5.98 -1.63 19.28
N GLU A 180 6.62 -2.79 19.08
CA GLU A 180 6.15 -3.78 18.12
C GLU A 180 4.76 -4.30 18.47
N ARG A 181 4.51 -4.56 19.76
CA ARG A 181 3.19 -4.98 20.24
C ARG A 181 2.12 -3.91 19.96
N LEU A 182 2.45 -2.62 20.13
CA LEU A 182 1.58 -1.52 19.76
C LEU A 182 1.39 -1.40 18.24
N ALA A 183 2.41 -1.69 17.42
CA ALA A 183 2.26 -1.74 15.97
C ALA A 183 1.27 -2.84 15.54
N TYR A 184 1.35 -4.03 16.16
CA TYR A 184 0.38 -5.10 15.90
C TYR A 184 -1.03 -4.71 16.38
N THR A 185 -1.10 -4.00 17.51
CA THR A 185 -2.37 -3.43 18.02
C THR A 185 -2.96 -2.40 17.07
N LEU A 186 -2.13 -1.57 16.42
CA LEU A 186 -2.57 -0.61 15.41
C LEU A 186 -3.14 -1.31 14.17
N LEU A 187 -2.48 -2.37 13.69
CA LEU A 187 -3.04 -3.16 12.59
C LEU A 187 -4.38 -3.77 12.98
N LYS A 188 -4.53 -4.20 14.24
CA LYS A 188 -5.82 -4.69 14.76
C LYS A 188 -6.89 -3.59 14.77
N ALA A 189 -6.54 -2.36 15.16
CA ALA A 189 -7.43 -1.21 15.09
C ALA A 189 -7.89 -0.92 13.66
N ARG A 190 -6.98 -1.00 12.68
CA ARG A 190 -7.28 -0.88 11.24
C ARG A 190 -8.28 -1.95 10.79
N VAL A 191 -8.07 -3.21 11.17
CA VAL A 191 -9.00 -4.29 10.80
C VAL A 191 -10.41 -4.03 11.34
N TYR A 192 -10.54 -3.56 12.59
CA TYR A 192 -11.85 -3.19 13.12
C TYR A 192 -12.43 -1.94 12.47
N TYR A 193 -11.59 -1.00 12.06
CA TYR A 193 -12.00 0.12 11.22
C TYR A 193 -12.59 -0.36 9.90
N ASP A 194 -11.94 -1.28 9.19
CA ASP A 194 -12.42 -1.82 7.92
C ASP A 194 -13.68 -2.70 8.07
N LEU A 195 -13.92 -3.25 9.27
CA LEU A 195 -15.15 -3.96 9.64
C LEU A 195 -16.31 -3.02 10.03
N GLY A 196 -16.06 -1.72 10.19
CA GLY A 196 -17.05 -0.77 10.72
C GLY A 196 -17.31 -0.91 12.23
N ASP A 197 -16.49 -1.66 12.97
CA ASP A 197 -16.63 -1.84 14.42
C ASP A 197 -15.98 -0.66 15.17
N ALA A 198 -16.76 0.41 15.34
CA ALA A 198 -16.32 1.64 15.99
C ALA A 198 -15.86 1.43 17.45
N VAL A 199 -16.42 0.46 18.17
CA VAL A 199 -16.10 0.23 19.58
C VAL A 199 -14.70 -0.38 19.72
N GLN A 200 -14.43 -1.44 18.96
CA GLN A 200 -13.14 -2.10 18.97
C GLN A 200 -12.06 -1.25 18.31
N ALA A 201 -12.37 -0.60 17.18
CA ALA A 201 -11.46 0.32 16.51
C ALA A 201 -11.00 1.45 17.45
N ARG A 202 -11.94 2.10 18.16
CA ARG A 202 -11.64 3.12 19.17
C ARG A 202 -10.74 2.59 20.27
N THR A 203 -11.04 1.41 20.80
CA THR A 203 -10.30 0.79 21.92
C THR A 203 -8.83 0.61 21.56
N PHE A 204 -8.56 -0.03 20.42
CA PHE A 204 -7.19 -0.31 20.00
C PHE A 204 -6.46 0.93 19.48
N ALA A 205 -7.15 1.84 18.78
CA ALA A 205 -6.56 3.12 18.36
C ALA A 205 -6.14 3.97 19.57
N THR A 206 -7.01 4.11 20.57
CA THR A 206 -6.70 4.89 21.78
C THR A 206 -5.50 4.32 22.54
N ALA A 207 -5.37 2.99 22.59
CA ALA A 207 -4.20 2.35 23.19
C ALA A 207 -2.89 2.71 22.46
N VAL A 208 -2.92 2.83 21.13
CA VAL A 208 -1.77 3.21 20.31
C VAL A 208 -1.38 4.68 20.48
N MET A 209 -2.36 5.57 20.71
CA MET A 209 -2.10 7.01 20.88
C MET A 209 -1.19 7.33 22.08
N ALA A 210 -1.01 6.40 23.03
CA ALA A 210 -0.01 6.51 24.10
C ALA A 210 1.45 6.56 23.57
N THR A 211 1.68 6.12 22.33
CA THR A 211 2.96 6.23 21.63
C THR A 211 2.72 6.98 20.30
N PRO A 212 2.56 8.32 20.31
CA PRO A 212 2.14 9.08 19.14
C PRO A 212 3.06 8.91 17.91
N LEU A 213 4.37 8.74 18.15
CA LEU A 213 5.37 8.57 17.09
C LEU A 213 5.60 7.11 16.69
N LEU A 214 4.72 6.19 17.09
CA LEU A 214 4.77 4.78 16.70
C LEU A 214 5.00 4.66 15.19
N LEU A 215 5.92 3.77 14.82
CA LEU A 215 6.35 3.59 13.45
C LEU A 215 6.87 2.17 13.26
N LYS A 216 6.29 1.43 12.32
CA LYS A 216 6.81 0.17 11.79
C LYS A 216 6.94 0.32 10.28
N GLN A 217 8.13 -0.01 9.78
CA GLN A 217 8.48 0.20 8.38
C GLN A 217 9.07 -1.07 7.77
N GLN A 218 8.95 -1.19 6.46
CA GLN A 218 9.55 -2.26 5.68
C GLN A 218 10.83 -1.73 5.06
N ALA A 219 11.95 -2.33 5.44
CA ALA A 219 13.23 -2.04 4.83
C ALA A 219 13.37 -2.73 3.47
N PHE A 220 14.18 -2.13 2.61
CA PHE A 220 14.51 -2.61 1.29
C PHE A 220 16.02 -2.82 1.19
N ASP A 221 16.43 -3.75 0.32
CA ASP A 221 17.82 -4.13 0.10
C ASP A 221 18.12 -4.05 -1.40
N GLY A 222 18.55 -2.87 -1.83
CA GLY A 222 18.85 -2.61 -3.23
C GLY A 222 20.09 -3.36 -3.75
N GLN A 223 20.96 -3.85 -2.87
CA GLN A 223 22.12 -4.65 -3.27
C GLN A 223 21.74 -6.09 -3.60
N ASN A 224 20.71 -6.62 -2.93
CA ASN A 224 20.25 -8.01 -3.09
C ASN A 224 18.94 -8.10 -3.89
N ALA A 225 18.72 -7.21 -4.86
CA ALA A 225 17.54 -7.21 -5.74
C ALA A 225 16.19 -7.14 -4.98
N THR A 226 16.12 -6.31 -3.95
CA THR A 226 14.88 -5.93 -3.25
C THR A 226 14.87 -4.42 -3.07
N SER A 227 15.00 -3.70 -4.18
CA SER A 227 14.90 -2.24 -4.22
C SER A 227 13.46 -1.79 -3.96
N ASN A 228 13.28 -0.58 -3.45
CA ASN A 228 12.00 0.10 -3.39
C ASN A 228 11.66 0.61 -4.80
N ASP A 229 10.69 -0.04 -5.45
CA ASP A 229 10.32 0.27 -6.83
C ASP A 229 9.66 1.66 -6.92
N PHE A 230 8.88 2.05 -5.90
CA PHE A 230 8.25 3.37 -5.88
C PHE A 230 9.28 4.50 -5.77
N GLN A 231 10.37 4.29 -5.01
CA GLN A 231 11.51 5.23 -5.03
C GLN A 231 12.10 5.40 -6.43
N THR A 232 12.18 4.30 -7.19
CA THR A 232 12.65 4.35 -8.58
C THR A 232 11.73 5.20 -9.45
N TYR A 233 10.41 5.01 -9.33
CA TYR A 233 9.43 5.77 -10.10
C TYR A 233 9.35 7.26 -9.73
N LEU A 234 9.56 7.59 -8.46
CA LEU A 234 9.48 8.97 -7.98
C LEU A 234 10.78 9.76 -8.14
N PHE A 235 11.95 9.12 -8.00
CA PHE A 235 13.20 9.87 -7.82
C PHE A 235 14.44 9.23 -8.45
N SER A 236 14.63 7.91 -8.32
CA SER A 236 15.93 7.29 -8.70
C SER A 236 16.08 7.03 -10.20
N SER A 237 14.98 7.00 -10.97
CA SER A 237 15.02 6.93 -12.43
C SER A 237 15.57 8.22 -13.03
N THR A 238 16.04 8.17 -14.29
CA THR A 238 16.40 9.38 -15.07
C THR A 238 15.20 10.30 -15.29
N THR A 239 14.00 9.76 -15.13
CA THR A 239 12.73 10.43 -15.41
C THR A 239 11.74 10.13 -14.30
N ASN A 240 10.94 11.11 -13.89
CA ASN A 240 9.81 10.86 -12.98
C ASN A 240 8.73 10.11 -13.75
N GLU A 241 8.59 8.81 -13.45
CA GLU A 241 7.59 7.95 -14.07
C GLU A 241 6.20 8.30 -13.55
N PHE A 242 6.09 8.62 -12.26
CA PHE A 242 4.88 9.13 -11.65
C PHE A 242 5.09 10.59 -11.23
N ALA A 243 4.01 11.37 -11.30
CA ALA A 243 3.99 12.73 -10.81
C ALA A 243 2.76 12.91 -9.91
N PRO A 244 2.90 13.57 -8.75
CA PRO A 244 1.81 13.73 -7.82
C PRO A 244 0.80 14.73 -8.36
N LEU A 245 -0.47 14.61 -7.98
CA LEU A 245 -1.44 15.67 -8.19
C LEU A 245 -0.90 17.00 -7.64
N PRO A 246 -1.08 18.17 -8.30
CA PRO A 246 -0.42 19.42 -7.88
C PRO A 246 -0.68 19.86 -6.43
N ARG A 247 -1.79 19.44 -5.81
CA ARG A 247 -2.08 19.66 -4.37
C ARG A 247 -1.28 18.76 -3.42
N LEU A 248 -0.57 17.78 -3.93
CA LEU A 248 0.24 16.83 -3.18
C LEU A 248 1.73 16.98 -3.46
N ASP A 249 2.14 17.85 -4.39
CA ASP A 249 3.53 18.05 -4.80
C ASP A 249 4.46 18.36 -3.61
N PHE A 250 4.00 19.13 -2.62
CA PHE A 250 4.79 19.44 -1.42
C PHE A 250 5.20 18.23 -0.57
N LEU A 251 4.58 17.07 -0.78
CA LEU A 251 4.90 15.80 -0.11
C LEU A 251 5.86 14.93 -0.92
N ASP A 252 6.07 15.28 -2.20
CA ASP A 252 6.83 14.49 -3.15
C ASP A 252 8.24 15.09 -3.39
N PRO A 253 9.29 14.27 -3.51
CA PRO A 253 9.28 12.81 -3.35
C PRO A 253 9.29 12.37 -1.88
N LYS A 254 8.49 11.35 -1.55
CA LYS A 254 8.54 10.71 -0.23
C LYS A 254 9.75 9.77 -0.08
N TYR A 255 10.10 9.09 -1.16
CA TYR A 255 11.26 8.20 -1.25
C TYR A 255 12.28 8.78 -2.22
N TYR A 256 13.54 8.86 -1.79
CA TYR A 256 14.63 9.54 -2.52
C TYR A 256 15.97 8.87 -2.21
N ASN A 257 17.03 9.23 -2.94
CA ASN A 257 18.39 8.86 -2.58
C ASN A 257 19.33 10.07 -2.66
N THR A 258 20.21 10.21 -1.68
CA THR A 258 21.33 11.17 -1.72
C THR A 258 22.67 10.49 -1.98
N GLY A 259 22.74 9.18 -1.74
CA GLY A 259 23.89 8.33 -2.06
C GLY A 259 23.68 7.51 -3.34
N THR A 260 24.37 6.38 -3.42
CA THR A 260 24.12 5.40 -4.49
C THR A 260 22.77 4.75 -4.28
N ILE A 261 22.01 4.58 -5.37
CA ILE A 261 20.64 4.05 -5.34
C ILE A 261 20.60 2.73 -4.56
N ALA A 262 21.49 1.78 -4.88
CA ALA A 262 21.49 0.45 -4.24
C ALA A 262 21.70 0.47 -2.71
N LEU A 263 22.39 1.48 -2.16
CA LEU A 263 22.66 1.60 -0.73
C LEU A 263 21.68 2.50 0.02
N ASP A 264 20.91 3.31 -0.71
CA ASP A 264 20.03 4.32 -0.15
C ASP A 264 18.59 4.08 -0.59
N GLN A 265 18.01 3.03 -0.02
CA GLN A 265 16.62 2.61 -0.24
C GLN A 265 15.79 3.05 0.97
N LYS A 266 14.89 4.02 0.77
CA LYS A 266 14.02 4.49 1.85
C LYS A 266 12.98 3.42 2.19
N PRO A 267 12.77 3.14 3.49
CA PRO A 267 11.79 2.17 3.91
C PRO A 267 10.38 2.72 3.71
N VAL A 268 9.41 1.84 3.49
CA VAL A 268 8.00 2.22 3.46
C VAL A 268 7.41 2.11 4.85
N SER A 269 6.74 3.17 5.31
CA SER A 269 5.92 3.13 6.51
C SER A 269 4.58 2.47 6.19
N TYR A 270 4.25 1.36 6.87
CA TYR A 270 2.95 0.70 6.68
C TYR A 270 2.10 0.67 7.94
N LEU A 271 2.67 0.99 9.11
CA LEU A 271 1.94 1.23 10.35
C LEU A 271 2.57 2.42 11.08
N LYS A 272 1.78 3.43 11.37
CA LYS A 272 2.25 4.67 12.00
C LYS A 272 1.15 5.31 12.84
N GLY A 273 1.55 5.92 13.96
CA GLY A 273 0.63 6.42 14.99
C GLY A 273 -0.45 7.37 14.48
N GLU A 274 -0.20 8.08 13.38
CA GLU A 274 -1.15 8.95 12.68
C GLU A 274 -2.49 8.25 12.39
N GLU A 275 -2.46 6.97 12.04
CA GLU A 275 -3.66 6.19 11.73
C GLU A 275 -4.59 6.04 12.94
N ALA A 276 -4.05 5.92 14.15
CA ALA A 276 -4.86 5.82 15.36
C ALA A 276 -5.68 7.11 15.60
N TYR A 277 -5.06 8.27 15.39
CA TYR A 277 -5.75 9.56 15.51
C TYR A 277 -6.82 9.71 14.44
N LEU A 278 -6.54 9.30 13.20
CA LEU A 278 -7.49 9.40 12.08
C LEU A 278 -8.68 8.45 12.25
N ILE A 279 -8.45 7.21 12.72
CA ILE A 279 -9.53 6.28 13.10
C ILE A 279 -10.40 6.92 14.18
N LEU A 280 -9.81 7.43 15.27
CA LEU A 280 -10.57 8.05 16.35
C LEU A 280 -11.36 9.28 15.87
N ALA A 281 -10.72 10.15 15.09
CA ALA A 281 -11.35 11.36 14.56
C ALA A 281 -12.53 11.02 13.64
N GLU A 282 -12.42 9.98 12.82
CA GLU A 282 -13.51 9.50 11.97
C GLU A 282 -14.68 8.96 12.78
N ILE A 283 -14.42 8.16 13.83
CA ILE A 283 -15.48 7.68 14.71
C ILE A 283 -16.20 8.86 15.39
N GLN A 284 -15.44 9.83 15.89
CA GLN A 284 -16.01 11.02 16.56
C GLN A 284 -16.86 11.85 15.60
N VAL A 285 -16.39 12.12 14.38
CA VAL A 285 -17.15 12.94 13.43
C VAL A 285 -18.40 12.19 12.96
N SER A 286 -18.31 10.87 12.73
CA SER A 286 -19.45 10.04 12.33
C SER A 286 -20.54 9.99 13.42
N THR A 287 -20.16 10.10 14.69
CA THR A 287 -21.10 10.13 15.84
C THR A 287 -21.53 11.55 16.24
N GLY A 288 -21.11 12.59 15.52
CA GLY A 288 -21.48 13.98 15.77
C GLY A 288 -20.67 14.69 16.87
N ASP A 289 -19.61 14.07 17.40
CA ASP A 289 -18.68 14.67 18.37
C ASP A 289 -17.68 15.61 17.68
N LEU A 290 -18.17 16.75 17.19
CA LEU A 290 -17.35 17.70 16.42
C LEU A 290 -16.23 18.32 17.28
N ALA A 291 -16.48 18.56 18.56
CA ALA A 291 -15.49 19.13 19.48
C ALA A 291 -14.36 18.13 19.78
N GLY A 292 -14.72 16.86 19.99
CA GLY A 292 -13.76 15.77 20.12
C GLY A 292 -12.94 15.57 18.86
N THR A 293 -13.56 15.55 17.68
CA THR A 293 -12.84 15.47 16.39
C THR A 293 -11.82 16.60 16.26
N LYS A 294 -12.20 17.86 16.51
CA LYS A 294 -11.27 19.01 16.43
C LYS A 294 -10.09 18.84 17.38
N THR A 295 -10.35 18.37 18.59
CA THR A 295 -9.30 18.12 19.59
C THR A 295 -8.34 17.03 19.11
N THR A 296 -8.86 15.90 18.63
CA THR A 296 -8.07 14.79 18.11
C THR A 296 -7.22 15.21 16.91
N LEU A 297 -7.78 15.95 15.95
CA LEU A 297 -7.03 16.42 14.77
C LEU A 297 -5.96 17.45 15.14
N LYS A 298 -6.22 18.35 16.10
CA LYS A 298 -5.20 19.28 16.59
C LYS A 298 -4.07 18.56 17.33
N ASN A 299 -4.39 17.54 18.14
CA ASN A 299 -3.39 16.71 18.79
C ASN A 299 -2.56 15.92 17.75
N LEU A 300 -3.17 15.42 16.67
CA LEU A 300 -2.44 14.79 15.56
C LEU A 300 -1.40 15.75 14.96
N LEU A 301 -1.78 17.03 14.74
CA LEU A 301 -0.85 18.04 14.24
C LEU A 301 0.31 18.29 15.22
N THR A 302 0.03 18.48 16.51
CA THR A 302 1.03 18.89 17.51
C THR A 302 1.88 17.74 18.02
N ASP A 303 1.29 16.58 18.25
CA ASP A 303 1.95 15.46 18.93
C ASP A 303 2.57 14.45 17.99
N VAL A 304 2.17 14.46 16.72
CA VAL A 304 2.70 13.54 15.72
C VAL A 304 3.34 14.31 14.57
N ILE A 305 2.56 15.02 13.75
CA ILE A 305 3.05 15.58 12.48
C ILE A 305 4.19 16.58 12.70
N ALA A 306 4.03 17.54 13.61
CA ALA A 306 5.06 18.54 13.90
C ALA A 306 6.37 17.95 14.45
N LYS A 307 6.33 16.70 14.94
CA LYS A 307 7.48 15.98 15.50
C LYS A 307 8.06 14.94 14.53
N ARG A 308 7.47 14.73 13.36
CA ARG A 308 8.04 13.88 12.30
C ARG A 308 9.22 14.60 11.63
N PRO A 309 10.26 13.87 11.22
CA PRO A 309 11.43 14.47 10.58
C PRO A 309 11.12 15.04 9.19
N VAL A 310 11.76 16.17 8.90
CA VAL A 310 11.76 16.83 7.59
C VAL A 310 13.20 16.89 7.10
N VAL A 311 13.41 16.62 5.82
CA VAL A 311 14.74 16.61 5.19
C VAL A 311 14.79 17.65 4.07
N SER A 312 15.94 18.31 3.97
CA SER A 312 16.26 19.17 2.82
C SER A 312 16.84 18.34 1.69
N LEU A 313 16.24 18.41 0.49
CA LEU A 313 16.60 17.59 -0.67
C LEU A 313 16.77 18.47 -1.92
N SER A 314 17.76 18.17 -2.75
CA SER A 314 17.86 18.74 -4.10
C SER A 314 17.04 17.90 -5.08
N ASP A 315 15.95 18.46 -5.61
CA ASP A 315 15.09 17.83 -6.63
C ASP A 315 15.16 18.58 -7.99
N VAL A 316 16.26 19.30 -8.25
CA VAL A 316 16.43 20.14 -9.45
C VAL A 316 16.32 19.37 -10.78
N LYS A 317 16.64 18.08 -10.74
CA LYS A 317 16.63 17.18 -11.90
C LYS A 317 15.25 16.62 -12.25
N GLU A 318 14.20 17.00 -11.54
CA GLU A 318 12.87 16.51 -11.84
C GLU A 318 12.40 16.87 -13.27
N THR A 319 11.59 15.98 -13.82
CA THR A 319 11.06 15.96 -15.17
C THR A 319 9.54 15.70 -15.18
N ARG A 320 8.80 16.16 -14.17
CA ARG A 320 7.36 15.89 -14.02
C ARG A 320 6.53 16.44 -15.19
N ASN A 321 7.03 17.46 -15.88
CA ASN A 321 6.41 18.06 -17.07
C ASN A 321 6.95 17.52 -18.42
N GLY A 322 7.63 16.36 -18.44
CA GLY A 322 8.27 15.85 -19.66
C GLY A 322 7.68 14.56 -20.22
N GLY A 323 6.52 14.14 -19.73
CA GLY A 323 5.89 12.86 -20.08
C GLY A 323 4.52 13.03 -20.73
N ASN A 324 3.51 12.34 -20.19
CA ASN A 324 2.12 12.41 -20.64
C ASN A 324 1.50 13.78 -20.37
N ARG A 325 2.08 14.57 -19.45
CA ARG A 325 1.68 15.96 -19.15
C ARG A 325 2.88 16.88 -19.35
N ASN A 326 2.76 17.83 -20.28
CA ASN A 326 3.78 18.85 -20.51
C ASN A 326 3.51 20.16 -19.76
N ASP A 327 2.34 20.26 -19.15
CA ASP A 327 1.83 21.44 -18.46
C ASP A 327 1.93 21.32 -16.93
N TYR A 328 2.60 20.30 -16.40
CA TYR A 328 2.88 20.21 -14.97
C TYR A 328 3.76 21.40 -14.53
N PRO A 329 3.40 22.12 -13.45
CA PRO A 329 4.19 23.25 -12.96
C PRO A 329 5.50 22.79 -12.30
N LEU A 330 6.64 23.36 -12.70
CA LEU A 330 7.95 23.06 -12.10
C LEU A 330 8.45 24.13 -11.10
N THR A 331 7.74 25.26 -11.07
CA THR A 331 8.00 26.38 -10.17
C THR A 331 6.75 26.63 -9.33
N ALA A 332 6.92 27.36 -8.24
CA ALA A 332 5.82 27.65 -7.33
C ALA A 332 4.67 28.37 -8.06
N VAL A 333 3.48 27.75 -7.97
CA VAL A 333 2.21 28.29 -8.48
C VAL A 333 1.14 28.17 -7.40
N LYS A 334 0.03 28.89 -7.58
CA LYS A 334 -1.15 28.70 -6.74
C LYS A 334 -1.94 27.49 -7.22
N VAL A 335 -2.65 26.85 -6.29
CA VAL A 335 -3.48 25.67 -6.56
C VAL A 335 -4.90 25.90 -6.09
N LYS A 336 -5.87 25.51 -6.91
CA LYS A 336 -7.27 25.30 -6.53
C LYS A 336 -7.58 23.81 -6.55
N PHE A 337 -8.31 23.32 -5.56
CA PHE A 337 -8.64 21.89 -5.48
C PHE A 337 -9.82 21.48 -6.38
N ASP A 338 -10.62 22.46 -6.79
CA ASP A 338 -11.56 22.37 -7.90
C ASP A 338 -11.79 23.77 -8.49
N GLU A 339 -12.58 23.89 -9.56
CA GLU A 339 -12.87 25.16 -10.24
C GLU A 339 -13.42 26.25 -9.30
N THR A 340 -14.15 25.85 -8.26
CA THR A 340 -14.84 26.74 -7.32
C THR A 340 -14.06 27.01 -6.03
N ASP A 341 -12.95 26.29 -5.79
CA ASP A 341 -12.14 26.47 -4.59
C ASP A 341 -11.31 27.75 -4.65
N VAL A 342 -10.90 28.20 -3.47
CA VAL A 342 -10.00 29.35 -3.32
C VAL A 342 -8.59 29.00 -3.76
N GLU A 343 -7.85 30.00 -4.25
CA GLU A 343 -6.44 29.83 -4.58
C GLU A 343 -5.61 29.67 -3.30
N ARG A 344 -4.73 28.67 -3.29
CA ARG A 344 -3.83 28.39 -2.16
C ARG A 344 -2.39 28.32 -2.62
N SER A 345 -1.45 28.76 -1.79
CA SER A 345 -0.02 28.75 -2.10
C SER A 345 0.75 27.66 -1.34
N GLY A 346 1.94 27.33 -1.83
CA GLY A 346 2.87 26.43 -1.14
C GLY A 346 2.55 24.94 -1.28
N TYR A 347 1.68 24.57 -2.22
CA TYR A 347 1.39 23.18 -2.60
C TYR A 347 2.33 22.67 -3.69
N VAL A 348 2.59 23.47 -4.72
CA VAL A 348 3.64 23.22 -5.71
C VAL A 348 4.90 23.94 -5.27
N LEU A 349 6.00 23.20 -5.18
CA LEU A 349 7.30 23.72 -4.76
C LEU A 349 8.11 24.21 -5.96
N ASP A 350 8.94 25.25 -5.74
CA ASP A 350 9.97 25.59 -6.71
C ASP A 350 11.19 24.69 -6.51
N ARG A 351 11.40 23.79 -7.46
CA ARG A 351 12.48 22.79 -7.42
C ARG A 351 13.71 23.24 -8.20
N LYS A 352 13.66 24.40 -8.87
CA LYS A 352 14.72 24.87 -9.79
C LYS A 352 15.72 25.80 -9.12
N THR A 353 15.34 26.44 -8.01
CA THR A 353 16.15 27.52 -7.40
C THR A 353 16.82 27.13 -6.09
N ALA A 354 16.27 26.20 -5.32
CA ALA A 354 16.82 25.75 -4.04
C ALA A 354 16.45 24.31 -3.70
N ASN A 355 17.03 23.78 -2.63
CA ASN A 355 16.54 22.54 -2.03
C ASN A 355 15.12 22.73 -1.50
N ILE A 356 14.33 21.67 -1.62
CA ILE A 356 12.99 21.56 -1.05
C ILE A 356 13.05 20.92 0.34
N ASN A 357 12.01 21.15 1.14
CA ASN A 357 11.81 20.45 2.41
C ASN A 357 10.73 19.39 2.24
N ILE A 358 11.09 18.13 2.50
CA ILE A 358 10.20 16.97 2.34
C ILE A 358 9.98 16.24 3.66
N SER A 359 8.76 15.80 3.88
CA SER A 359 8.40 14.99 5.05
C SER A 359 8.68 13.52 4.76
N THR A 360 9.46 12.84 5.60
CA THR A 360 9.88 11.46 5.30
C THR A 360 8.92 10.38 5.82
N VAL A 361 7.99 10.76 6.70
CA VAL A 361 6.97 9.83 7.26
C VAL A 361 5.56 10.35 6.97
N SER A 362 5.25 11.56 7.42
CA SER A 362 3.92 12.17 7.27
C SER A 362 4.03 13.68 7.22
N GLY A 363 3.24 14.31 6.36
CA GLY A 363 3.09 15.75 6.29
C GLY A 363 1.65 16.11 5.93
N THR A 364 1.24 17.33 6.24
CA THR A 364 -0.07 17.87 5.84
C THR A 364 -0.02 19.38 5.75
N LYS A 365 -0.87 19.95 4.89
CA LYS A 365 -1.15 21.39 4.81
C LYS A 365 -2.43 21.77 5.56
N VAL A 366 -3.09 20.83 6.23
CA VAL A 366 -4.20 21.16 7.14
C VAL A 366 -3.64 21.82 8.39
N THR A 367 -4.21 22.95 8.77
CA THR A 367 -3.79 23.76 9.92
C THR A 367 -4.82 23.71 11.05
N ALA A 368 -4.41 24.14 12.24
CA ALA A 368 -5.36 24.33 13.35
C ALA A 368 -6.49 25.30 12.99
N THR A 369 -6.18 26.35 12.20
CA THR A 369 -7.17 27.31 11.70
C THR A 369 -8.21 26.65 10.79
N ASP A 370 -7.78 25.76 9.89
CA ASP A 370 -8.70 24.99 9.04
C ASP A 370 -9.64 24.13 9.90
N ILE A 371 -9.08 23.45 10.91
CA ILE A 371 -9.84 22.59 11.84
C ILE A 371 -10.85 23.41 12.66
N ASP A 372 -10.44 24.58 13.17
CA ASP A 372 -11.32 25.45 13.96
C ASP A 372 -12.45 26.03 13.09
N ALA A 373 -12.16 26.36 11.82
CA ALA A 373 -13.14 26.88 10.86
C ALA A 373 -14.17 25.83 10.39
N ALA A 374 -13.85 24.53 10.44
CA ALA A 374 -14.78 23.48 10.08
C ALA A 374 -15.89 23.33 11.15
N THR A 375 -17.11 23.82 10.87
CA THR A 375 -18.21 23.84 11.85
C THR A 375 -19.26 22.73 11.66
N THR A 376 -19.17 21.97 10.57
CA THR A 376 -20.12 20.90 10.25
C THR A 376 -19.45 19.53 10.27
N GLN A 377 -20.26 18.47 10.38
CA GLN A 377 -19.81 17.09 10.24
C GLN A 377 -19.06 16.89 8.91
N ASP A 378 -19.64 17.37 7.81
CA ASP A 378 -19.07 17.22 6.46
C ASP A 378 -17.75 17.96 6.28
N ALA A 379 -17.63 19.16 6.85
CA ALA A 379 -16.38 19.91 6.81
C ALA A 379 -15.27 19.21 7.61
N LEU A 380 -15.60 18.62 8.77
CA LEU A 380 -14.61 17.88 9.56
C LEU A 380 -14.26 16.53 8.94
N LEU A 381 -15.23 15.81 8.40
CA LEU A 381 -14.98 14.55 7.68
C LEU A 381 -14.14 14.78 6.42
N TYR A 382 -14.38 15.90 5.71
CA TYR A 382 -13.53 16.34 4.61
C TYR A 382 -12.08 16.52 5.06
N LEU A 383 -11.85 17.18 6.21
CA LEU A 383 -10.51 17.35 6.76
C LEU A 383 -9.88 16.02 7.19
N VAL A 384 -10.65 15.08 7.77
CA VAL A 384 -10.16 13.73 8.10
C VAL A 384 -9.63 13.04 6.84
N TYR A 385 -10.43 12.98 5.76
CA TYR A 385 -10.03 12.30 4.52
C TYR A 385 -8.94 13.02 3.74
N ARG A 386 -8.91 14.35 3.81
CA ARG A 386 -7.79 15.14 3.28
C ARG A 386 -6.49 14.84 4.04
N MET A 387 -6.54 14.75 5.37
CA MET A 387 -5.37 14.37 6.17
C MET A 387 -4.96 12.92 5.91
N ARG A 388 -5.91 11.98 5.75
CA ARG A 388 -5.61 10.59 5.32
C ARG A 388 -4.85 10.58 4.00
N GLN A 389 -5.34 11.30 2.98
CA GLN A 389 -4.68 11.40 1.69
C GLN A 389 -3.26 11.96 1.81
N GLU A 390 -3.08 13.11 2.47
CA GLU A 390 -1.78 13.78 2.60
C GLU A 390 -0.80 12.97 3.46
N ILE A 391 -1.27 12.34 4.55
CA ILE A 391 -0.42 11.56 5.47
C ILE A 391 0.01 10.24 4.82
N PHE A 392 -0.91 9.51 4.18
CA PHE A 392 -0.66 8.17 3.64
C PHE A 392 -0.26 8.17 2.15
N ILE A 393 0.06 9.32 1.57
CA ILE A 393 0.59 9.39 0.20
C ILE A 393 1.80 8.46 0.02
N SER A 394 1.89 7.78 -1.13
CA SER A 394 2.96 6.84 -1.45
C SER A 394 3.02 5.59 -0.54
N GLU A 395 1.94 5.26 0.17
CA GLU A 395 1.85 4.10 1.08
C GLU A 395 0.77 3.09 0.65
N GLY A 396 0.11 3.32 -0.48
CA GLY A 396 -0.85 2.38 -1.10
C GLY A 396 -2.22 2.35 -0.43
N ARG A 397 -2.57 3.36 0.38
CA ARG A 397 -3.82 3.39 1.16
C ARG A 397 -4.99 4.05 0.44
N ARG A 398 -4.71 4.97 -0.50
CA ARG A 398 -5.73 5.86 -1.05
C ARG A 398 -6.78 5.13 -1.88
N MET A 399 -6.43 4.05 -2.57
CA MET A 399 -7.39 3.22 -3.32
C MET A 399 -8.52 2.68 -2.41
N SER A 400 -8.17 2.21 -1.21
CA SER A 400 -9.15 1.70 -0.25
C SER A 400 -10.02 2.82 0.34
N ASP A 401 -9.47 4.02 0.58
CA ASP A 401 -10.25 5.19 0.99
C ASP A 401 -11.26 5.63 -0.10
N LEU A 402 -10.96 5.35 -1.39
CA LEU A 402 -11.85 5.59 -2.52
C LEU A 402 -12.90 4.47 -2.70
N GLY A 403 -12.84 3.40 -1.91
CA GLY A 403 -13.76 2.26 -1.99
C GLY A 403 -13.53 1.36 -3.20
N ILE A 404 -12.38 1.44 -3.86
CA ILE A 404 -12.03 0.63 -5.04
C ILE A 404 -11.40 -0.70 -4.57
N LYS A 405 -11.80 -1.82 -5.19
CA LYS A 405 -11.19 -3.14 -4.96
C LYS A 405 -10.99 -3.91 -6.26
N PHE A 406 -9.86 -4.61 -6.34
CA PHE A 406 -9.52 -5.52 -7.42
C PHE A 406 -10.39 -6.79 -7.41
N PRO A 407 -10.62 -7.40 -8.60
CA PRO A 407 -11.24 -8.72 -8.71
C PRO A 407 -10.22 -9.84 -8.46
N VAL A 408 -10.69 -11.07 -8.32
CA VAL A 408 -9.87 -12.28 -8.43
C VAL A 408 -9.33 -12.41 -9.86
N SER A 409 -8.03 -12.69 -9.99
CA SER A 409 -7.36 -12.79 -11.30
C SER A 409 -7.88 -13.97 -12.14
N GLN A 410 -7.82 -13.80 -13.46
CA GLN A 410 -8.14 -14.87 -14.41
C GLN A 410 -7.20 -16.09 -14.23
N THR A 411 -5.94 -15.87 -13.89
CA THR A 411 -5.02 -16.98 -13.62
C THR A 411 -5.50 -17.84 -12.46
N GLU A 412 -6.00 -17.24 -11.36
CA GLU A 412 -6.60 -17.99 -10.27
C GLU A 412 -7.87 -18.71 -10.73
N GLN A 413 -8.75 -18.02 -11.47
CA GLN A 413 -9.98 -18.61 -12.03
C GLN A 413 -9.70 -19.90 -12.82
N LEU A 414 -8.67 -19.89 -13.66
CA LEU A 414 -8.30 -21.04 -14.50
C LEU A 414 -7.71 -22.21 -13.70
N ASN A 415 -7.19 -21.95 -12.50
CA ASN A 415 -6.48 -22.94 -11.67
C ASN A 415 -7.25 -23.36 -10.41
N ASN A 416 -8.33 -22.66 -10.05
CA ASN A 416 -9.11 -22.88 -8.84
C ASN A 416 -10.61 -22.92 -9.15
N THR A 417 -11.20 -24.11 -9.04
CA THR A 417 -12.62 -24.36 -9.33
C THR A 417 -13.59 -23.68 -8.37
N ASN A 418 -13.11 -23.11 -7.27
CA ASN A 418 -13.95 -22.40 -6.30
C ASN A 418 -14.22 -20.94 -6.68
N VAL A 419 -13.50 -20.40 -7.67
CA VAL A 419 -13.69 -19.02 -8.14
C VAL A 419 -14.97 -18.91 -8.94
N LYS A 420 -15.87 -18.01 -8.53
CA LYS A 420 -17.17 -17.78 -9.16
C LYS A 420 -17.08 -16.60 -10.14
N PRO A 421 -18.00 -16.51 -11.12
CA PRO A 421 -18.06 -15.35 -12.01
C PRO A 421 -18.19 -14.00 -11.29
N SER A 422 -18.86 -13.95 -10.14
CA SER A 422 -18.97 -12.75 -9.30
C SER A 422 -17.63 -12.26 -8.76
N ASP A 423 -16.68 -13.17 -8.55
CA ASP A 423 -15.39 -12.86 -7.95
C ASP A 423 -14.44 -12.20 -8.96
N LEU A 424 -14.79 -12.22 -10.25
CA LEU A 424 -14.01 -11.67 -11.36
C LEU A 424 -14.35 -10.21 -11.64
N ILE A 425 -15.22 -9.60 -10.83
CA ILE A 425 -15.73 -8.25 -11.04
C ILE A 425 -15.07 -7.32 -10.02
N ALA A 426 -14.42 -6.26 -10.51
CA ALA A 426 -13.85 -5.22 -9.68
C ALA A 426 -14.96 -4.42 -8.97
N GLN A 427 -14.68 -3.92 -7.77
CA GLN A 427 -15.52 -2.91 -7.14
C GLN A 427 -14.97 -1.53 -7.49
N ILE A 428 -15.74 -0.75 -8.25
CA ILE A 428 -15.44 0.65 -8.55
C ILE A 428 -16.71 1.45 -8.25
N PRO A 429 -16.72 2.29 -7.20
CA PRO A 429 -17.92 3.07 -6.87
C PRO A 429 -18.35 3.96 -8.03
N SER A 430 -19.67 4.08 -8.23
CA SER A 430 -20.24 4.72 -9.43
C SER A 430 -19.92 6.21 -9.57
N PHE A 431 -19.55 6.87 -8.46
CA PHE A 431 -19.16 8.27 -8.41
C PHE A 431 -17.68 8.51 -8.71
N ILE A 432 -16.87 7.46 -8.90
CA ILE A 432 -15.46 7.61 -9.30
C ILE A 432 -15.38 8.13 -10.74
N PRO A 433 -14.71 9.28 -10.98
CA PRO A 433 -14.52 9.81 -12.33
C PRO A 433 -13.75 8.83 -13.22
N LYS A 434 -14.29 8.58 -14.42
CA LYS A 434 -13.64 7.76 -15.45
C LYS A 434 -12.67 8.60 -16.31
N ASN A 435 -11.95 7.94 -17.22
CA ASN A 435 -11.12 8.59 -18.25
C ASN A 435 -10.04 9.52 -17.66
N ARG A 436 -9.27 9.02 -16.68
CA ARG A 436 -8.19 9.76 -16.01
C ARG A 436 -8.67 11.01 -15.29
N GLY A 437 -9.93 10.99 -14.82
CA GLY A 437 -10.55 12.17 -14.24
C GLY A 437 -10.04 12.47 -12.83
N MET A 438 -9.74 11.45 -12.03
CA MET A 438 -9.41 11.56 -10.61
C MET A 438 -8.21 12.47 -10.32
N ASP A 439 -7.25 12.46 -11.22
CA ASP A 439 -5.92 13.07 -11.13
C ASP A 439 -5.68 14.13 -12.21
N ASP A 440 -6.73 14.54 -12.95
CA ASP A 440 -6.66 15.58 -13.98
C ASP A 440 -6.63 16.99 -13.38
N PHE A 441 -5.97 17.90 -14.07
CA PHE A 441 -5.86 19.31 -13.73
C PHE A 441 -5.63 20.16 -14.98
N SER A 442 -5.72 21.48 -14.83
CA SER A 442 -5.30 22.44 -15.85
C SER A 442 -4.31 23.44 -15.25
N ASN A 443 -3.28 23.80 -16.02
CA ASN A 443 -2.31 24.82 -15.61
C ASN A 443 -2.47 26.08 -16.46
N ASN A 444 -2.91 27.17 -15.85
CA ASN A 444 -2.96 28.48 -16.49
C ASN A 444 -1.68 29.26 -16.15
N ALA A 445 -0.68 29.11 -17.03
CA ALA A 445 0.62 29.75 -16.91
C ALA A 445 0.57 31.29 -16.91
N VAL A 446 -0.48 31.91 -17.48
CA VAL A 446 -0.65 33.38 -17.49
C VAL A 446 -1.03 33.88 -16.10
N SER A 447 -1.96 33.18 -15.45
CA SER A 447 -2.41 33.53 -14.08
C SER A 447 -1.51 32.97 -12.98
N GLY A 448 -0.68 31.96 -13.28
CA GLY A 448 0.10 31.23 -12.28
C GLY A 448 -0.78 30.37 -11.35
N VAL A 449 -1.88 29.84 -11.87
CA VAL A 449 -2.86 29.04 -11.12
C VAL A 449 -3.06 27.69 -11.80
N VAL A 450 -2.96 26.63 -11.00
CA VAL A 450 -3.33 25.28 -11.37
C VAL A 450 -4.66 24.93 -10.72
N THR A 451 -5.59 24.41 -11.52
CA THR A 451 -6.92 24.00 -11.06
C THR A 451 -7.08 22.50 -11.26
N ILE A 452 -7.25 21.77 -10.16
CA ILE A 452 -7.58 20.34 -10.18
C ILE A 452 -9.02 20.17 -10.66
N LYS A 453 -9.29 19.11 -11.41
CA LYS A 453 -10.62 18.89 -11.99
C LYS A 453 -11.65 18.41 -10.97
N TYR A 454 -11.26 17.45 -10.14
CA TYR A 454 -12.12 16.90 -9.08
C TYR A 454 -11.34 16.86 -7.76
N ASP A 455 -11.86 17.55 -6.73
CA ASP A 455 -11.45 17.27 -5.36
C ASP A 455 -12.13 15.97 -4.92
N MET A 456 -11.43 14.84 -5.06
CA MET A 456 -11.98 13.55 -4.70
C MET A 456 -12.43 13.47 -3.25
N ASN A 457 -11.85 14.26 -2.33
CA ASN A 457 -12.37 14.29 -0.96
C ASN A 457 -13.77 14.93 -0.91
N LYS A 458 -14.06 15.99 -1.68
CA LYS A 458 -15.43 16.51 -1.81
C LYS A 458 -16.37 15.51 -2.47
N VAL A 459 -15.88 14.77 -3.48
CA VAL A 459 -16.66 13.69 -4.12
C VAL A 459 -17.06 12.62 -3.10
N LEU A 460 -16.14 12.19 -2.24
CA LEU A 460 -16.44 11.22 -1.17
C LEU A 460 -17.51 11.75 -0.20
N ILE A 461 -17.39 13.01 0.25
CA ILE A 461 -18.37 13.64 1.15
C ILE A 461 -19.76 13.73 0.52
N ASN A 462 -19.84 14.07 -0.76
CA ASN A 462 -21.11 14.13 -1.50
C ASN A 462 -21.77 12.74 -1.64
N ASN A 463 -21.00 11.66 -1.48
CA ASN A 463 -21.46 10.28 -1.58
C ASN A 463 -21.32 9.52 -0.24
N LYS A 464 -21.28 10.23 0.89
CA LYS A 464 -20.90 9.68 2.22
C LYS A 464 -21.73 8.50 2.74
N THR A 465 -22.88 8.23 2.14
CA THR A 465 -23.77 7.10 2.48
C THR A 465 -23.57 5.88 1.56
N ALA A 466 -22.57 5.91 0.69
CA ALA A 466 -22.19 4.77 -0.14
C ALA A 466 -21.46 3.75 0.74
N LYS A 467 -21.83 2.47 0.61
CA LYS A 467 -21.36 1.37 1.48
C LYS A 467 -19.88 1.06 1.30
N GLU A 468 -19.33 1.47 0.17
CA GLU A 468 -17.95 1.22 -0.24
C GLU A 468 -16.95 2.13 0.48
N ILE A 469 -17.42 3.22 1.10
CA ILE A 469 -16.59 4.24 1.76
C ILE A 469 -17.08 4.52 3.19
N PHE A 470 -16.26 5.21 3.98
CA PHE A 470 -16.59 5.71 5.33
C PHE A 470 -17.18 4.64 6.26
N PRO A 471 -16.35 3.75 6.83
CA PRO A 471 -16.81 2.57 7.56
C PRO A 471 -17.77 2.80 8.73
N PHE A 472 -17.89 4.03 9.25
CA PHE A 472 -18.73 4.36 10.41
C PHE A 472 -19.97 5.21 10.11
N ILE A 473 -20.25 5.54 8.84
CA ILE A 473 -21.43 6.35 8.47
C ILE A 473 -22.62 5.48 8.05
N ASN A 474 -22.36 4.24 7.63
CA ASN A 474 -23.34 3.32 7.04
C ASN A 474 -23.93 2.31 8.03
#